data_AF-A0A087SV76-F1
#
_entry.id   AF-A0A087SV76-F1
#
_cell.length_a   1.000
_cell.length_b   1.000
_cell.length_c   1.000
_cell.angle_alpha   90.00
_cell.angle_beta   90.00
_cell.angle_gamma   90.00
#
_symmetry.space_group_name_H-M   'P 1'
#
loop_
_entity.id
_entity.type
_entity.pdbx_description
1 polymer ?
#
loop_
_entity_poly.entity_id
_entity_poly.type
_entity_poly.pdbx_seq_one_letter_code
_entity_poly.pdbx_strand_id
1 'polypeptide(L)'
;MSPIGDSFRNRLRKFPSLVNCCTIDWFQAWPDDALEAVATKFLEEVELAENERDGCIYMCKSFHTTTEEFSQLYFTKLQRHNYVTP
;
A
#
# COMPACT_ATOMS: atom_id res chain seq x y z
N MET A 1 -0.82 0.52 14.56
CA MET A 1 -0.80 2.00 14.74
C MET A 1 -0.05 2.58 13.56
N SER A 2 -0.51 3.69 12.98
CA SER A 2 0.20 4.29 11.85
C SER A 2 1.51 4.93 12.34
N PRO A 3 2.67 4.65 11.70
CA PRO A 3 3.92 5.34 12.00
C PRO A 3 3.91 6.79 11.48
N ILE A 4 2.92 7.18 10.68
CA ILE A 4 2.78 8.51 10.11
C ILE A 4 2.33 9.49 11.21
N GLY A 5 3.09 10.56 11.39
CA GLY A 5 2.83 11.63 12.37
C GLY A 5 3.34 11.33 13.79
N ASP A 6 3.07 12.24 14.73
CA ASP A 6 3.66 12.19 16.07
C ASP A 6 2.94 11.26 17.07
N SER A 7 1.71 10.82 16.77
CA SER A 7 0.87 10.07 17.70
C SER A 7 1.52 8.77 18.16
N PHE A 8 2.04 7.96 17.23
CA PHE A 8 2.70 6.70 17.53
C PHE A 8 3.97 6.93 18.36
N ARG A 9 4.82 7.87 17.94
CA ARG A 9 6.04 8.28 18.64
C ARG A 9 5.76 8.74 20.08
N ASN A 10 4.73 9.56 20.27
CA ASN A 10 4.32 10.05 21.59
C ASN A 10 3.81 8.91 22.47
N ARG A 11 3.11 7.92 21.90
CA ARG A 11 2.66 6.74 22.64
C ARG A 11 3.81 5.85 23.08
N LEU A 12 4.80 5.60 22.23
CA LEU A 12 5.99 4.82 22.60
C LEU A 12 6.75 5.45 23.77
N ARG A 13 6.86 6.78 23.82
CA ARG A 13 7.47 7.49 24.96
C ARG A 13 6.68 7.39 26.25
N LYS A 14 5.35 7.43 26.16
CA LYS A 14 4.46 7.32 27.34
C LYS A 14 4.39 5.90 27.89
N PHE A 15 4.63 4.88 27.05
CA PHE A 15 4.50 3.47 27.42
C PHE A 15 5.70 2.65 26.92
N PRO A 16 6.84 2.67 27.65
CA PRO A 16 8.06 1.96 27.25
C PRO A 16 7.90 0.44 27.08
N SER A 17 6.90 -0.16 27.74
CA SER A 17 6.58 -1.58 27.59
C SER A 17 6.17 -1.97 26.16
N LEU A 18 5.68 -1.04 25.33
CA LEU A 18 5.36 -1.30 23.92
C LEU A 18 6.60 -1.60 23.08
N VAL A 19 7.78 -1.15 23.51
CA VAL A 19 9.07 -1.45 22.85
C VAL A 19 9.75 -2.63 23.55
N ASN A 20 9.67 -2.70 24.88
CA ASN A 20 10.40 -3.70 25.66
C ASN A 20 9.70 -5.07 25.74
N CYS A 21 8.37 -5.12 25.61
CA CYS A 21 7.56 -6.32 25.84
C CYS A 21 6.71 -6.72 24.62
N CYS A 22 6.87 -6.04 23.49
CA CYS A 22 6.17 -6.37 22.24
C CYS A 22 7.17 -6.37 21.08
N THR A 23 6.91 -7.20 20.07
CA THR A 23 7.68 -7.19 18.82
C THR A 23 7.08 -6.17 17.87
N ILE A 24 7.92 -5.30 17.31
CA ILE A 24 7.50 -4.35 16.28
C ILE A 24 7.61 -5.05 14.93
N ASP A 25 6.48 -5.10 14.22
CA ASP A 25 6.39 -5.61 12.86
C ASP A 25 6.11 -4.44 11.88
N TRP A 26 6.93 -4.31 10.85
CA TRP A 26 6.92 -3.18 9.92
C TRP A 26 6.29 -3.58 8.59
N PHE A 27 5.17 -2.93 8.25
CA PHE A 27 4.51 -3.10 6.97
C PHE A 27 5.06 -2.08 5.98
N GLN A 28 5.62 -2.58 4.87
CA GLN A 28 6.06 -1.78 3.74
C GLN A 28 4.94 -1.67 2.71
N ALA A 29 5.11 -0.74 1.76
CA ALA A 29 4.27 -0.73 0.56
C ALA A 29 4.38 -2.08 -0.17
N TRP A 30 3.31 -2.44 -0.87
CA TRP A 30 3.26 -3.70 -1.59
C TRP A 30 4.24 -3.65 -2.76
N PRO A 31 5.17 -4.62 -2.88
CA PRO A 31 6.02 -4.72 -4.04
C PRO A 31 5.24 -5.17 -5.28
N ASP A 32 5.81 -4.96 -6.45
CA ASP A 32 5.20 -5.24 -7.75
C ASP A 32 4.68 -6.69 -7.89
N ASP A 33 5.45 -7.65 -7.40
CA ASP A 33 5.10 -9.08 -7.39
C ASP A 33 3.90 -9.38 -6.49
N ALA A 34 3.80 -8.70 -5.35
CA ALA A 34 2.67 -8.84 -4.45
C ALA A 34 1.39 -8.24 -5.08
N LEU A 35 1.50 -7.10 -5.77
CA LEU A 35 0.38 -6.50 -6.51
C LEU A 35 -0.10 -7.42 -7.64
N GLU A 36 0.84 -8.03 -8.36
CA GLU A 36 0.55 -9.02 -9.41
C GLU A 36 -0.13 -10.27 -8.84
N ALA A 37 0.35 -10.80 -7.71
CA ALA A 37 -0.24 -11.95 -7.05
C ALA A 37 -1.68 -11.67 -6.57
N VAL A 38 -1.95 -10.47 -6.03
CA VAL A 38 -3.31 -10.06 -5.64
C VAL A 38 -4.20 -9.94 -6.86
N ALA A 39 -3.76 -9.23 -7.90
CA ALA A 39 -4.56 -9.08 -9.12
C ALA A 39 -4.86 -10.45 -9.75
N THR A 40 -3.89 -11.34 -9.81
CA THR A 40 -4.05 -12.72 -10.29
C THR A 40 -5.10 -13.46 -9.46
N LYS A 41 -4.99 -13.40 -8.13
CA LYS A 41 -5.91 -14.11 -7.23
C LYS A 41 -7.33 -13.56 -7.31
N PHE A 42 -7.50 -12.25 -7.42
CA PHE A 42 -8.82 -11.61 -7.52
C PHE A 42 -9.49 -11.84 -8.87
N LEU A 43 -8.70 -11.95 -9.95
CA LEU A 43 -9.24 -12.19 -11.28
C LEU A 43 -9.47 -13.67 -11.59
N GLU A 44 -8.96 -14.61 -10.78
CA GLU A 44 -9.03 -16.06 -11.00
C GLU A 44 -10.46 -16.56 -11.31
N GLU A 45 -11.46 -16.05 -10.58
CA GLU A 45 -12.87 -16.46 -10.73
C GLU A 45 -13.62 -15.70 -11.85
N VAL A 46 -12.98 -14.71 -12.47
CA VAL A 46 -13.58 -13.93 -13.56
C VAL A 46 -13.35 -14.64 -14.89
N GLU A 47 -14.44 -14.89 -15.63
CA GLU A 47 -14.36 -15.42 -17.00
C GLU A 47 -13.75 -14.37 -17.94
N LEU A 48 -12.47 -14.54 -18.27
CA LEU A 48 -11.69 -13.71 -19.18
C LEU A 48 -10.90 -14.62 -20.11
N ALA A 49 -10.70 -14.19 -21.37
CA ALA A 49 -9.73 -14.85 -22.23
C ALA A 49 -8.31 -14.71 -21.65
N GLU A 50 -7.43 -15.68 -21.93
CA GLU A 50 -6.09 -15.74 -21.32
C GLU A 50 -5.27 -14.46 -21.62
N ASN A 51 -5.34 -13.96 -22.85
CA ASN A 51 -4.69 -12.71 -23.26
C ASN A 51 -5.27 -11.45 -22.58
N GLU A 52 -6.57 -11.45 -22.28
CA GLU A 52 -7.24 -10.33 -21.60
C GLU A 52 -6.89 -10.32 -20.11
N ARG A 53 -6.77 -11.51 -19.51
CA ARG A 53 -6.40 -11.70 -18.10
C ARG A 53 -5.04 -11.10 -17.79
N ASP A 54 -4.02 -11.44 -18.57
CA ASP A 54 -2.66 -10.92 -18.36
C ASP A 54 -2.63 -9.38 -18.51
N GLY A 55 -3.37 -8.85 -19.48
CA GLY A 55 -3.55 -7.41 -19.65
C GLY A 55 -4.20 -6.76 -18.44
N CYS A 56 -5.28 -7.34 -17.91
CA CYS A 56 -5.96 -6.86 -16.71
C CYS A 56 -5.07 -6.88 -15.47
N ILE A 57 -4.32 -7.97 -15.24
CA ILE A 57 -3.38 -8.10 -14.12
C ILE A 57 -2.33 -6.98 -14.19
N TYR A 58 -1.73 -6.78 -15.38
CA TYR A 58 -0.77 -5.70 -15.59
C TYR A 58 -1.38 -4.31 -15.34
N MET A 59 -2.61 -4.06 -15.81
CA MET A 59 -3.30 -2.79 -15.57
C MET A 59 -3.56 -2.54 -14.09
N CYS A 60 -3.98 -3.56 -13.32
CA CYS A 60 -4.20 -3.44 -11.87
C CYS A 60 -2.92 -2.97 -11.17
N LYS A 61 -1.78 -3.60 -11.49
CA LYS A 61 -0.47 -3.18 -10.97
C LYS A 61 -0.16 -1.73 -11.36
N SER A 62 -0.26 -1.43 -12.66
CA SER A 62 0.09 -0.11 -13.20
C SER A 62 -0.77 1.01 -12.61
N PHE A 63 -2.07 0.78 -12.41
CA PHE A 63 -2.96 1.78 -11.82
C PHE A 63 -2.63 2.04 -10.36
N HIS A 64 -2.28 1.00 -9.60
CA HIS A 64 -1.88 1.17 -8.21
C HIS A 64 -0.61 2.02 -8.10
N THR A 65 0.47 1.63 -8.80
CA THR A 65 1.76 2.32 -8.75
C THR A 65 1.67 3.76 -9.26
N THR A 66 0.99 3.99 -10.38
CA THR A 66 0.81 5.37 -10.91
C THR A 66 -0.05 6.24 -9.99
N THR A 67 -1.01 5.65 -9.27
CA THR A 67 -1.81 6.39 -8.28
C THR A 67 -0.96 6.84 -7.09
N GLU A 68 0.01 6.03 -6.65
CA GLU A 68 0.99 6.44 -5.63
C GLU A 68 1.86 7.61 -6.10
N GLU A 69 2.36 7.55 -7.34
CA GLU A 69 3.13 8.64 -7.96
C GLU A 69 2.30 9.93 -8.06
N PHE A 70 1.04 9.82 -8.50
CA PHE A 70 0.14 10.96 -8.58
C PHE A 70 -0.26 11.51 -7.22
N SER A 71 -0.35 10.67 -6.19
CA SER A 71 -0.54 11.13 -4.81
C SER A 71 0.61 12.02 -4.36
N GLN A 72 1.85 11.64 -4.66
CA GLN A 72 3.02 12.48 -4.36
C GLN A 72 2.98 13.79 -5.15
N LEU A 73 2.68 13.73 -6.45
CA LEU A 73 2.57 14.91 -7.30
C LEU A 73 1.47 15.87 -6.82
N TYR A 74 0.34 15.32 -6.38
CA TYR A 74 -0.79 16.07 -5.83
C TYR A 74 -0.38 16.81 -4.56
N PHE A 75 0.35 16.16 -3.66
CA PHE A 75 0.92 16.80 -2.49
C PHE A 75 1.88 17.93 -2.87
N THR A 76 2.81 17.71 -3.78
CA THR A 76 3.76 18.75 -4.22
C THR A 76 3.04 19.98 -4.78
N LYS A 77 2.00 19.78 -5.60
CA LYS A 77 1.28 20.88 -6.27
C LYS A 77 0.30 21.63 -5.38
N LEU A 78 -0.42 20.92 -4.53
CA LEU A 78 -1.57 21.47 -3.81
C LEU A 78 -1.42 21.44 -2.29
N GLN A 79 -0.32 20.88 -1.78
CA GLN A 79 -0.05 20.72 -0.34
C GLN A 79 -1.18 20.01 0.41
N ARG A 80 -1.86 19.09 -0.28
CA ARG A 80 -2.95 18.28 0.25
C ARG A 80 -2.54 16.82 0.23
N HIS A 81 -2.71 16.14 1.37
CA HIS A 81 -2.43 14.72 1.50
C HIS A 81 -3.64 13.88 1.07
N ASN A 82 -3.38 12.87 0.26
CA ASN A 82 -4.21 11.69 0.07
C ASN A 82 -3.36 10.45 0.40
N TYR A 83 -4.02 9.33 0.70
CA TYR A 83 -3.36 8.08 1.05
C TYR A 83 -3.86 6.98 0.13
N VAL A 84 -2.94 6.24 -0.48
CA VAL A 84 -3.23 5.06 -1.29
C VAL A 84 -3.18 3.85 -0.37
N THR A 85 -4.17 2.98 -0.49
CA THR A 85 -4.27 1.75 0.29
C THR A 85 -4.31 0.55 -0.66
N PRO A 86 -3.57 -0.54 -0.36
CA PRO A 86 -3.67 -1.82 -1.06
C PRO A 86 -5.07 -2.41 -1.03
#